data_AF-A0A416YGT9-F1
#
_entry.id   AF-A0A416YGT9-F1
#
_cell.length_a   1.000
_cell.length_b   1.000
_cell.length_c   1.000
_cell.angle_alpha   90.00
_cell.angle_beta   90.00
_cell.angle_gamma   90.00
#
_symmetry.space_group_name_H-M   'P 1'
#
loop_
_entity.id
_entity.type
_entity.pdbx_description
1 polymer ?
#
loop_
_entity_poly.entity_id
_entity_poly.type
_entity_poly.pdbx_seq_one_letter_code
_entity_poly.pdbx_strand_id
1 'polypeptide(L)'
;MSTNSVTTNSNVKTGVNARYLTMTAMLSAIAFILMFLDFAVPFMPNFIKLDISELPALIGAFSMGPVSGIVICLIKNLIHLTITTTSGVGELSNFILGVAFVLPAGLIYKFKKNRKGALIGSLAGALFMAVFSVVSNYFLVYPFYTAFMPEDAIIGAYNAIASAVGGHMDNLLECLVVFNMPFTFLKGMISVGITFLIYKHISPIIKGTNSRKN
;
A
#
# COMPACT_ATOMS: atom_id res chain seq x y z
N MET A 1 2.71 31.81 58.22
CA MET A 1 1.86 31.98 57.02
C MET A 1 2.65 31.43 55.86
N SER A 2 2.42 30.16 55.51
CA SER A 2 3.27 29.40 54.58
C SER A 2 2.79 29.63 53.15
N THR A 3 3.68 30.09 52.28
CA THR A 3 3.41 30.30 50.85
C THR A 3 3.41 28.96 50.12
N ASN A 4 2.23 28.53 49.65
CA ASN A 4 2.10 27.37 48.78
C ASN A 4 2.61 27.72 47.38
N SER A 5 3.74 27.12 46.99
CA SER A 5 4.24 27.16 45.61
C SER A 5 3.38 26.22 44.74
N VAL A 6 2.56 26.81 43.87
CA VAL A 6 1.81 26.05 42.87
C VAL A 6 2.80 25.55 41.82
N THR A 7 3.12 24.26 41.88
CA THR A 7 3.90 23.58 40.85
C THR A 7 2.99 23.32 39.65
N THR A 8 3.11 24.13 38.60
CA THR A 8 2.37 23.91 37.36
C THR A 8 2.97 22.73 36.58
N ASN A 9 2.32 21.58 36.66
CA ASN A 9 2.65 20.39 35.89
C ASN A 9 2.31 20.64 34.41
N SER A 10 3.27 21.11 33.63
CA SER A 10 3.15 21.36 32.19
C SER A 10 3.41 20.09 31.34
N ASN A 11 2.72 18.99 31.66
CA ASN A 11 2.83 17.73 30.92
C ASN A 11 1.51 17.32 30.26
N VAL A 12 1.01 18.17 29.36
CA VAL A 12 -0.03 17.76 28.41
C VAL A 12 0.43 18.14 27.00
N LYS A 13 1.21 17.25 26.37
CA LYS A 13 1.36 17.23 24.91
C LYS A 13 0.40 16.21 24.32
N THR A 14 -0.90 16.49 24.36
CA THR A 14 -1.95 15.70 23.69
C THR A 14 -2.52 16.42 22.46
N GLY A 15 -1.65 17.10 21.71
CA GLY A 15 -1.99 17.59 20.38
C GLY A 15 -1.55 16.58 19.33
N VAL A 16 -2.45 16.20 18.40
CA VAL A 16 -2.06 15.56 17.15
C VAL A 16 -0.95 16.40 16.53
N ASN A 17 0.19 15.79 16.21
CA ASN A 17 1.30 16.53 15.62
C ASN A 17 0.84 17.08 14.26
N ALA A 18 0.62 18.39 14.19
CA ALA A 18 0.06 19.05 13.02
C ALA A 18 0.82 18.68 11.73
N ARG A 19 2.14 18.54 11.82
CA ARG A 19 2.97 18.07 10.70
C ARG A 19 2.59 16.67 10.23
N TYR A 20 2.38 15.73 11.14
CA TYR A 20 2.03 14.35 10.80
C TYR A 20 0.64 14.29 10.15
N LEU A 21 -0.31 15.06 10.68
CA LEU A 21 -1.65 15.15 10.12
C LEU A 21 -1.60 15.72 8.69
N THR A 22 -0.95 16.87 8.50
CA THR A 22 -0.86 17.52 7.18
C THR A 22 -0.13 16.63 6.17
N MET A 23 0.99 16.00 6.55
CA MET A 23 1.73 15.13 5.64
C MET A 23 0.95 13.87 5.27
N THR A 24 0.26 13.27 6.24
CA THR A 24 -0.60 12.10 5.99
C THR A 24 -1.75 12.47 5.06
N ALA A 25 -2.40 13.62 5.28
CA ALA A 25 -3.48 14.11 4.41
C ALA A 25 -2.99 14.39 2.99
N MET A 26 -1.86 15.08 2.83
CA MET A 26 -1.27 15.36 1.52
C MET A 26 -0.88 14.08 0.77
N LEU A 27 -0.19 13.14 1.44
CA LEU A 27 0.20 11.87 0.83
C LEU A 27 -1.01 11.01 0.48
N SER A 28 -2.08 11.06 1.28
CA SER A 28 -3.35 10.37 0.97
C SER A 28 -4.04 10.97 -0.24
N ALA A 29 -4.06 12.30 -0.36
CA ALA A 29 -4.61 12.98 -1.53
C ALA A 29 -3.83 12.64 -2.80
N ILE A 30 -2.49 12.65 -2.73
CA ILE A 30 -1.64 12.22 -3.86
C ILE A 30 -1.90 10.75 -4.20
N ALA A 31 -1.96 9.86 -3.20
CA ALA A 31 -2.23 8.45 -3.43
C ALA A 31 -3.58 8.22 -4.11
N PHE A 32 -4.61 8.94 -3.68
CA PHE A 32 -5.93 8.92 -4.31
C PHE A 32 -5.89 9.42 -5.76
N ILE A 33 -5.20 10.53 -6.06
CA ILE A 33 -5.02 10.99 -7.44
C ILE A 33 -4.32 9.92 -8.29
N LEU A 34 -3.30 9.25 -7.73
CA LEU A 34 -2.59 8.16 -8.40
C LEU A 34 -3.46 6.92 -8.64
N MET A 35 -4.55 6.73 -7.90
CA MET A 35 -5.51 5.64 -8.17
C MET A 35 -6.28 5.87 -9.48
N PHE A 36 -6.48 7.12 -9.92
CA PHE A 36 -7.07 7.40 -11.24
C PHE A 36 -6.11 7.13 -12.39
N LEU A 37 -4.81 7.03 -12.11
CA LEU A 37 -3.81 6.59 -13.08
C LEU A 37 -3.69 5.06 -13.05
N ASP A 38 -4.84 4.38 -13.01
CA ASP A 38 -4.92 2.94 -13.13
C ASP A 38 -5.03 2.52 -14.61
N PHE A 39 -4.43 1.38 -14.95
CA PHE A 39 -4.57 0.82 -16.27
C PHE A 39 -4.65 -0.71 -16.21
N ALA A 40 -5.51 -1.28 -17.06
CA ALA A 40 -5.59 -2.71 -17.26
C ALA A 40 -4.37 -3.15 -18.07
N VAL A 41 -3.64 -4.15 -17.57
CA VAL A 41 -2.48 -4.71 -18.27
C VAL A 41 -2.92 -5.92 -19.10
N PRO A 42 -2.35 -6.15 -20.29
CA PRO A 42 -2.81 -7.20 -21.20
C PRO A 42 -2.62 -8.63 -20.67
N PHE A 43 -1.80 -8.81 -19.64
CA PHE A 43 -1.51 -10.10 -19.01
C PHE A 43 -2.29 -10.33 -17.70
N MET A 44 -3.30 -9.52 -17.40
CA MET A 44 -4.17 -9.69 -16.23
C MET A 44 -5.63 -9.39 -16.61
N PRO A 45 -6.63 -10.06 -15.99
CA PRO A 45 -8.02 -9.70 -16.22
C PRO A 45 -8.33 -8.25 -15.86
N ASN A 46 -9.27 -7.63 -16.58
CA ASN A 46 -9.61 -6.20 -16.47
C ASN A 46 -10.06 -5.73 -15.08
N PHE A 47 -10.50 -6.65 -14.22
CA PHE A 47 -10.90 -6.32 -12.85
C PHE A 47 -9.70 -6.11 -11.90
N ILE A 48 -8.48 -6.51 -12.29
CA ILE A 48 -7.24 -6.20 -11.58
C ILE A 48 -6.47 -5.17 -12.39
N LYS A 49 -6.38 -3.95 -11.85
CA LYS A 49 -5.67 -2.86 -12.49
C LYS A 49 -4.32 -2.62 -11.84
N LEU A 50 -3.38 -2.14 -12.65
CA LEU A 50 -2.08 -1.67 -12.17
C LEU A 50 -2.18 -0.18 -11.85
N ASP A 51 -1.79 0.18 -10.63
CA ASP A 51 -1.69 1.56 -10.17
C ASP A 51 -0.41 1.74 -9.34
N ILE A 52 0.02 3.00 -9.21
CA ILE A 52 1.24 3.39 -8.46
C ILE A 52 0.90 4.09 -7.13
N SER A 53 -0.33 3.92 -6.64
CA SER A 53 -0.83 4.61 -5.44
C SER A 53 -0.21 4.13 -4.13
N GLU A 54 0.58 3.05 -4.14
CA GLU A 54 1.32 2.59 -2.95
C GLU A 54 2.58 3.39 -2.66
N LEU A 55 3.06 4.15 -3.65
CA LEU A 55 4.25 4.98 -3.48
C LEU A 55 4.09 6.03 -2.36
N PRO A 56 3.02 6.83 -2.29
CA PRO A 56 2.88 7.80 -1.19
C PRO A 56 2.71 7.15 0.17
N ALA A 57 2.05 5.99 0.24
CA ALA A 57 1.90 5.23 1.46
C ALA A 57 3.24 4.67 1.97
N LEU A 58 4.08 4.17 1.08
CA LEU A 58 5.44 3.73 1.38
C LEU A 58 6.32 4.90 1.86
N ILE A 59 6.22 6.06 1.22
CA ILE A 59 6.91 7.29 1.64
C ILE A 59 6.45 7.70 3.04
N GLY A 60 5.15 7.66 3.31
CA GLY A 60 4.59 7.91 4.64
C GLY A 60 5.17 6.95 5.67
N ALA A 61 5.15 5.66 5.38
CA ALA A 61 5.71 4.61 6.24
C ALA A 61 7.18 4.85 6.60
N PHE A 62 8.00 5.29 5.64
CA PHE A 62 9.40 5.63 5.88
C PHE A 62 9.58 6.95 6.62
N SER A 63 8.75 7.95 6.37
CA SER A 63 8.90 9.30 6.94
C SER A 63 8.39 9.38 8.38
N MET A 64 7.19 8.85 8.63
CA MET A 64 6.44 9.04 9.87
C MET A 64 6.22 7.72 10.63
N GLY A 65 6.51 6.58 10.00
CA GLY A 65 6.40 5.24 10.58
C GLY A 65 5.25 4.42 9.96
N PRO A 66 5.26 3.09 10.17
CA PRO A 66 4.37 2.16 9.46
C PRO A 66 2.87 2.47 9.61
N VAL A 67 2.46 2.96 10.79
CA VAL A 67 1.06 3.36 11.04
C VAL A 67 0.60 4.46 10.09
N SER A 68 1.46 5.43 9.77
CA SER A 68 1.10 6.49 8.81
C SER A 68 0.89 5.93 7.41
N GLY A 69 1.68 4.93 6.99
CA GLY A 69 1.49 4.24 5.71
C GLY A 69 0.14 3.53 5.65
N ILE A 70 -0.23 2.83 6.74
CA ILE A 70 -1.54 2.17 6.87
C ILE A 70 -2.68 3.20 6.76
N VAL A 71 -2.57 4.33 7.47
CA VAL A 71 -3.58 5.39 7.43
C VAL A 71 -3.69 6.00 6.02
N ILE A 72 -2.58 6.19 5.31
CA ILE A 72 -2.60 6.66 3.92
C ILE A 72 -3.32 5.64 3.01
N CYS A 73 -3.02 4.34 3.16
CA CYS A 73 -3.73 3.30 2.43
C CYS A 73 -5.22 3.28 2.75
N LEU A 74 -5.60 3.52 4.00
CA LEU A 74 -7.00 3.56 4.40
C LEU A 74 -7.71 4.75 3.76
N ILE A 75 -7.16 5.96 3.91
CA ILE A 75 -7.78 7.19 3.42
C ILE A 75 -7.93 7.16 1.90
N LYS A 76 -6.88 6.76 1.15
CA LYS A 76 -6.97 6.75 -0.32
C LYS A 76 -8.08 5.83 -0.83
N ASN A 77 -8.22 4.64 -0.21
CA ASN A 77 -9.22 3.66 -0.62
C ASN A 77 -10.63 4.06 -0.15
N LEU A 78 -10.79 4.68 1.02
CA LEU A 78 -12.07 5.22 1.48
C LEU A 78 -12.58 6.35 0.58
N ILE A 79 -11.70 7.24 0.12
CA ILE A 79 -12.10 8.28 -0.84
C ILE A 79 -12.45 7.65 -2.18
N HIS A 80 -11.64 6.71 -2.68
CA HIS A 80 -11.90 6.01 -3.95
C HIS A 80 -13.22 5.23 -3.94
N LEU A 81 -13.59 4.65 -2.80
CA LEU A 81 -14.85 3.94 -2.62
C LEU A 81 -16.09 4.81 -2.96
N THR A 82 -15.99 6.13 -2.83
CA THR A 82 -17.11 7.05 -3.14
C THR A 82 -17.35 7.24 -4.64
N ILE A 83 -16.41 6.83 -5.49
CA ILE A 83 -16.45 7.04 -6.96
C ILE A 83 -16.36 5.71 -7.72
N THR A 84 -16.01 4.61 -7.03
CA THR A 84 -15.70 3.34 -7.67
C THR A 84 -16.90 2.66 -8.33
N THR A 85 -16.59 1.88 -9.36
CA THR A 85 -17.50 0.98 -10.06
C THR A 85 -17.35 -0.48 -9.63
N THR A 86 -16.38 -0.83 -8.78
CA THR A 86 -16.07 -2.22 -8.38
C THR A 86 -16.83 -2.71 -7.14
N SER A 87 -17.95 -2.06 -6.79
CA SER A 87 -18.77 -2.37 -5.61
C SER A 87 -17.98 -2.46 -4.29
N GLY A 88 -16.81 -1.80 -4.22
CA GLY A 88 -15.93 -1.75 -3.05
C GLY A 88 -14.97 -2.93 -2.85
N VAL A 89 -15.08 -4.00 -3.64
CA VAL A 89 -14.23 -5.20 -3.47
C VAL A 89 -12.80 -4.93 -3.94
N GLY A 90 -12.63 -4.16 -5.02
CA GLY A 90 -11.33 -3.75 -5.53
C GLY A 90 -10.56 -2.87 -4.53
N GLU A 91 -11.24 -1.90 -3.93
CA GLU A 91 -10.68 -0.99 -2.92
C GLU A 91 -10.28 -1.72 -1.65
N LEU A 92 -11.10 -2.68 -1.22
CA LEU A 92 -10.78 -3.52 -0.07
C LEU A 92 -9.54 -4.37 -0.33
N SER A 93 -9.46 -5.01 -1.49
CA SER A 93 -8.27 -5.77 -1.91
C SER A 93 -7.03 -4.86 -1.94
N ASN A 94 -7.13 -3.69 -2.57
CA ASN A 94 -6.04 -2.74 -2.66
C ASN A 94 -5.59 -2.24 -1.27
N PHE A 95 -6.51 -1.99 -0.34
CA PHE A 95 -6.17 -1.66 1.03
C PHE A 95 -5.41 -2.77 1.75
N ILE A 96 -5.93 -4.01 1.67
CA ILE A 96 -5.32 -5.18 2.32
C ILE A 96 -3.90 -5.42 1.80
N LEU A 97 -3.72 -5.40 0.47
CA LEU A 97 -2.41 -5.56 -0.17
C LEU A 97 -1.48 -4.39 0.15
N GLY A 98 -1.99 -3.15 0.12
CA GLY A 98 -1.23 -1.96 0.47
C GLY A 98 -0.71 -2.02 1.91
N VAL A 99 -1.54 -2.45 2.88
CA VAL A 99 -1.11 -2.67 4.27
C VAL A 99 -0.04 -3.76 4.36
N ALA A 100 -0.25 -4.89 3.69
CA ALA A 100 0.73 -5.98 3.61
C ALA A 100 2.06 -5.51 3.01
N PHE A 101 2.07 -4.51 2.14
CA PHE A 101 3.29 -3.92 1.61
C PHE A 101 3.96 -2.94 2.59
N VAL A 102 3.22 -1.91 3.03
CA VAL A 102 3.81 -0.77 3.76
C VAL A 102 4.15 -1.09 5.21
N LEU A 103 3.43 -2.02 5.84
CA LEU A 103 3.68 -2.41 7.23
C LEU A 103 5.05 -3.07 7.42
N PRO A 104 5.39 -4.19 6.77
CA PRO A 104 6.71 -4.80 6.89
C PRO A 104 7.81 -3.87 6.38
N ALA A 105 7.59 -3.13 5.29
CA ALA A 105 8.56 -2.18 4.79
C ALA A 105 8.88 -1.09 5.81
N GLY A 106 7.85 -0.47 6.39
CA GLY A 106 7.98 0.56 7.42
C GLY A 106 8.60 0.05 8.71
N LEU A 107 8.27 -1.18 9.13
CA LEU A 107 8.87 -1.82 10.31
C LEU A 107 10.37 -2.05 10.12
N ILE A 108 10.79 -2.65 8.99
CA ILE A 108 12.21 -2.89 8.70
C ILE A 108 12.99 -1.57 8.61
N TYR A 109 12.43 -0.57 7.93
CA TYR A 109 13.06 0.74 7.84
C TYR A 109 13.21 1.45 9.19
N LYS A 110 12.25 1.25 10.11
CA LYS A 110 12.30 1.82 11.47
C LYS A 110 13.55 1.37 12.23
N PHE A 111 14.03 0.15 12.00
CA PHE A 111 15.26 -0.37 12.63
C PHE A 111 16.53 0.17 11.97
N LYS A 112 16.56 0.32 10.64
CA LYS A 112 17.72 0.84 9.89
C LYS A 112 17.31 1.98 8.96
N LYS A 113 17.29 3.21 9.48
CA LYS A 113 16.91 4.44 8.75
C LYS A 113 17.99 4.93 7.78
N ASN A 114 18.34 4.11 6.80
CA ASN A 114 19.27 4.46 5.73
C ASN A 114 18.77 3.93 4.38
N ARG A 115 19.44 4.31 3.29
CA ARG A 115 19.04 3.92 1.93
C ARG A 115 18.97 2.39 1.74
N LYS A 116 19.89 1.64 2.38
CA LYS A 116 19.90 0.17 2.32
C LYS A 116 18.71 -0.42 3.08
N GLY A 117 18.37 0.11 4.25
CA GLY A 117 17.21 -0.32 5.03
C GLY A 117 15.89 0.01 4.35
N ALA A 118 15.80 1.13 3.63
CA ALA A 118 14.64 1.43 2.79
C ALA A 118 14.50 0.38 1.69
N LEU A 119 15.61 -0.01 1.05
CA LEU A 119 15.60 -0.94 -0.07
C LEU A 119 15.20 -2.33 0.42
N ILE A 120 15.90 -2.85 1.43
CA ILE A 120 15.61 -4.15 2.04
C ILE A 120 14.18 -4.20 2.58
N GLY A 121 13.74 -3.14 3.27
CA GLY A 121 12.37 -3.06 3.78
C GLY A 121 11.34 -3.09 2.67
N SER A 122 11.54 -2.30 1.61
CA SER A 122 10.62 -2.27 0.47
C SER A 122 10.59 -3.59 -0.33
N LEU A 123 11.73 -4.27 -0.50
CA LEU A 123 11.80 -5.58 -1.15
C LEU A 123 11.11 -6.67 -0.31
N ALA A 124 11.39 -6.70 1.00
CA ALA A 124 10.74 -7.62 1.91
C ALA A 124 9.23 -7.38 1.99
N GLY A 125 8.80 -6.11 1.96
CA GLY A 125 7.39 -5.77 1.90
C GLY A 125 6.73 -6.18 0.58
N ALA A 126 7.40 -5.98 -0.56
CA ALA A 126 6.86 -6.42 -1.86
C ALA A 126 6.72 -7.95 -1.92
N LEU A 127 7.71 -8.68 -1.40
CA LEU A 127 7.68 -10.14 -1.31
C LEU A 127 6.57 -10.62 -0.38
N PHE A 128 6.44 -10.00 0.80
CA PHE A 128 5.36 -10.32 1.74
C PHE A 128 3.99 -10.04 1.13
N MET A 129 3.81 -8.89 0.48
CA MET A 129 2.58 -8.56 -0.24
C MET A 129 2.26 -9.60 -1.32
N ALA A 130 3.25 -10.05 -2.09
CA ALA A 130 3.05 -11.05 -3.14
C ALA A 130 2.59 -12.40 -2.57
N VAL A 131 3.23 -12.91 -1.52
CA VAL A 131 2.81 -14.17 -0.88
C VAL A 131 1.44 -14.02 -0.22
N PHE A 132 1.23 -12.92 0.50
CA PHE A 132 -0.03 -12.63 1.18
C PHE A 132 -1.18 -12.41 0.21
N SER A 133 -0.90 -11.96 -1.03
CA SER A 133 -1.91 -11.74 -2.06
C SER A 133 -2.64 -13.03 -2.45
N VAL A 134 -1.96 -14.18 -2.45
CA VAL A 134 -2.60 -15.46 -2.73
C VAL A 134 -3.63 -15.77 -1.65
N VAL A 135 -3.25 -15.60 -0.37
CA VAL A 135 -4.11 -15.87 0.78
C VAL A 135 -5.28 -14.89 0.83
N SER A 136 -5.01 -13.58 0.74
CA SER A 136 -6.06 -12.56 0.81
C SER A 136 -7.04 -12.66 -0.35
N ASN A 137 -6.54 -12.89 -1.56
CA ASN A 137 -7.42 -13.01 -2.71
C ASN A 137 -8.26 -14.30 -2.63
N TYR A 138 -7.66 -15.44 -2.30
CA TYR A 138 -8.38 -16.71 -2.23
C TYR A 138 -9.49 -16.73 -1.16
N PHE A 139 -9.23 -16.17 0.03
CA PHE A 139 -10.17 -16.27 1.16
C PHE A 139 -11.11 -15.06 1.32
N LEU A 140 -10.75 -13.89 0.79
CA LEU A 140 -11.57 -12.69 0.89
C LEU A 140 -12.04 -12.23 -0.48
N VAL A 141 -11.12 -11.82 -1.34
CA VAL A 141 -11.48 -11.05 -2.56
C VAL A 141 -12.32 -11.88 -3.51
N TYR A 142 -11.89 -13.11 -3.83
CA TYR A 142 -12.61 -13.97 -4.77
C TYR A 142 -13.95 -14.48 -4.25
N PRO A 143 -14.10 -14.94 -2.99
CA PRO A 143 -15.40 -15.26 -2.44
C PRO A 143 -16.42 -14.10 -2.55
N PHE A 144 -15.97 -12.85 -2.32
CA PHE A 144 -16.82 -11.68 -2.53
C PHE A 144 -17.10 -11.41 -4.03
N TYR A 145 -16.13 -11.61 -4.92
CA TYR A 145 -16.34 -11.53 -6.37
C TYR A 145 -17.29 -12.60 -6.90
N THR A 146 -17.27 -13.81 -6.34
CA THR A 146 -18.14 -14.92 -6.76
C THR A 146 -19.62 -14.67 -6.51
N ALA A 147 -19.96 -13.72 -5.62
CA ALA A 147 -21.33 -13.24 -5.45
C ALA A 147 -21.84 -12.43 -6.66
N PHE A 148 -20.93 -11.89 -7.49
CA PHE A 148 -21.26 -11.08 -8.66
C PHE A 148 -20.95 -11.79 -9.99
N MET A 149 -19.97 -12.70 -10.00
CA MET A 149 -19.51 -13.38 -11.21
C MET A 149 -19.14 -14.84 -10.90
N PRO A 150 -19.66 -15.84 -11.65
CA PRO A 150 -19.34 -17.25 -11.39
C PRO A 150 -17.83 -17.51 -11.43
N GLU A 151 -17.34 -18.39 -10.55
CA GLU A 151 -15.93 -18.76 -10.47
C GLU A 151 -15.38 -19.28 -11.82
N ASP A 152 -16.19 -20.06 -12.54
CA ASP A 152 -15.85 -20.57 -13.89
C ASP A 152 -15.57 -19.43 -14.88
N ALA A 153 -16.28 -18.31 -14.76
CA ALA A 153 -16.08 -17.15 -15.62
C ALA A 153 -14.78 -16.41 -15.25
N ILE A 154 -14.40 -16.41 -13.97
CA ILE A 154 -13.14 -15.84 -13.48
C ILE A 154 -11.96 -16.66 -13.99
N ILE A 155 -12.02 -17.99 -13.81
CA ILE A 155 -11.01 -18.92 -14.33
C ILE A 155 -10.95 -18.84 -15.86
N GLY A 156 -12.10 -18.71 -16.53
CA GLY A 156 -12.19 -18.46 -17.97
C GLY A 156 -11.48 -17.18 -18.41
N ALA A 157 -11.62 -16.09 -17.65
CA ALA A 157 -10.91 -14.83 -17.94
C ALA A 157 -9.39 -14.97 -17.80
N TYR A 158 -8.91 -15.74 -16.81
CA TYR A 158 -7.48 -16.08 -16.69
C TYR A 158 -7.01 -17.00 -17.81
N ASN A 159 -7.79 -18.02 -18.17
CA ASN A 159 -7.46 -18.95 -19.25
C ASN A 159 -7.45 -18.29 -20.63
N ALA A 160 -8.27 -17.27 -20.86
CA ALA A 160 -8.20 -16.46 -22.09
C ALA A 160 -6.84 -15.77 -22.25
N ILE A 161 -6.17 -15.43 -21.15
CA ILE A 161 -4.83 -14.85 -21.14
C ILE A 161 -3.76 -15.95 -21.18
N ALA A 162 -3.93 -17.01 -20.38
CA ALA A 162 -2.97 -18.12 -20.32
C ALA A 162 -2.84 -18.86 -21.66
N SER A 163 -3.93 -19.02 -22.40
CA SER A 163 -3.94 -19.67 -23.71
C SER A 163 -3.08 -18.93 -24.75
N ALA A 164 -2.92 -17.62 -24.62
CA ALA A 164 -2.00 -16.84 -25.48
C ALA A 164 -0.52 -17.23 -25.28
N VAL A 165 -0.18 -17.87 -24.15
CA VAL A 165 1.17 -18.34 -23.81
C VAL A 165 1.22 -19.87 -23.76
N GLY A 166 0.16 -20.56 -24.21
CA GLY A 166 0.06 -22.03 -24.22
C GLY A 166 -0.20 -22.68 -22.86
N GLY A 167 -0.64 -21.91 -21.85
CA GLY A 167 -1.00 -22.42 -20.53
C GLY A 167 -2.51 -22.66 -20.37
N HIS A 168 -2.87 -23.59 -19.49
CA HIS A 168 -4.23 -23.80 -19.01
C HIS A 168 -4.19 -23.95 -17.48
N MET A 169 -5.16 -23.34 -16.80
CA MET A 169 -5.28 -23.35 -15.35
C MET A 169 -6.60 -24.04 -14.99
N ASP A 170 -6.51 -25.11 -14.21
CA ASP A 170 -7.70 -25.90 -13.81
C ASP A 170 -8.37 -25.32 -12.57
N ASN A 171 -7.62 -24.56 -11.76
CA ASN A 171 -8.05 -24.10 -10.45
C ASN A 171 -7.77 -22.61 -10.23
N LEU A 172 -8.60 -21.96 -9.42
CA LEU A 172 -8.40 -20.56 -9.04
C LEU A 172 -7.04 -20.34 -8.35
N LEU A 173 -6.62 -21.25 -7.47
CA LEU A 173 -5.33 -21.14 -6.77
C LEU A 173 -4.16 -21.05 -7.75
N GLU A 174 -4.18 -21.83 -8.83
CA GLU A 174 -3.16 -21.81 -9.88
C GLU A 174 -3.13 -20.44 -10.58
N CYS A 175 -4.30 -19.89 -10.90
CA CYS A 175 -4.42 -18.53 -11.44
C CYS A 175 -3.81 -17.49 -10.48
N LEU A 176 -4.03 -17.63 -9.17
CA LEU A 176 -3.46 -16.72 -8.17
C LEU A 176 -1.94 -16.82 -8.07
N VAL A 177 -1.40 -18.04 -8.09
CA VAL A 177 0.05 -18.25 -7.96
C VAL A 177 0.78 -17.84 -9.24
N VAL A 178 0.21 -18.14 -10.42
CA VAL A 178 0.85 -17.88 -11.72
C VAL A 178 0.68 -16.43 -12.17
N PHE A 179 -0.48 -15.81 -11.96
CA PHE A 179 -0.74 -14.45 -12.42
C PHE A 179 -0.75 -13.44 -11.27
N ASN A 180 -1.56 -13.66 -10.23
CA ASN A 180 -1.79 -12.67 -9.19
C ASN A 180 -0.52 -12.37 -8.37
N MET A 181 0.21 -13.40 -7.94
CA MET A 181 1.40 -13.24 -7.11
C MET A 181 2.53 -12.50 -7.87
N PRO A 182 2.91 -12.88 -9.11
CA PRO A 182 3.92 -12.14 -9.88
C PRO A 182 3.49 -10.71 -10.22
N PHE A 183 2.23 -10.51 -10.58
CA PHE A 183 1.70 -9.17 -10.83
C PHE A 183 1.76 -8.29 -9.59
N THR A 184 1.33 -8.82 -8.44
CA THR A 184 1.35 -8.08 -7.17
C THR A 184 2.78 -7.74 -6.77
N PHE A 185 3.72 -8.68 -6.94
CA PHE A 185 5.14 -8.41 -6.72
C PHE A 185 5.64 -7.30 -7.65
N LEU A 186 5.33 -7.36 -8.94
CA LEU A 186 5.71 -6.35 -9.92
C LEU A 186 5.13 -4.96 -9.58
N LYS A 187 3.85 -4.89 -9.18
CA LYS A 187 3.20 -3.66 -8.69
C LYS A 187 3.97 -3.05 -7.52
N GLY A 188 4.35 -3.88 -6.55
CA GLY A 188 5.19 -3.47 -5.42
C GLY A 188 6.54 -2.94 -5.90
N MET A 189 7.22 -3.70 -6.77
CA MET A 189 8.54 -3.35 -7.31
C MET A 189 8.56 -2.05 -8.12
N ILE A 190 7.52 -1.77 -8.90
CA ILE A 190 7.36 -0.49 -9.61
C ILE A 190 7.27 0.65 -8.59
N SER A 191 6.45 0.48 -7.54
CA SER A 191 6.31 1.46 -6.47
C SER A 191 7.65 1.69 -5.74
N VAL A 192 8.43 0.62 -5.51
CA VAL A 192 9.80 0.72 -4.98
C VAL A 192 10.70 1.50 -5.94
N GLY A 193 10.75 1.11 -7.22
CA GLY A 193 11.58 1.75 -8.24
C GLY A 193 11.35 3.25 -8.31
N ILE A 194 10.08 3.67 -8.41
CA ILE A 194 9.73 5.09 -8.47
C ILE A 194 10.09 5.79 -7.16
N THR A 195 9.80 5.18 -5.99
CA THR A 195 10.18 5.75 -4.68
C THR A 195 11.69 5.99 -4.58
N PHE A 196 12.50 5.10 -5.13
CA PHE A 196 13.96 5.23 -5.14
C PHE A 196 14.48 6.27 -6.13
N LEU A 197 13.82 6.46 -7.27
CA LEU A 197 14.14 7.53 -8.23
C LEU A 197 13.94 8.91 -7.60
N ILE A 198 12.84 9.09 -6.86
CA ILE A 198 12.52 10.36 -6.19
C ILE A 198 13.13 10.48 -4.79
N TYR A 199 13.78 9.42 -4.27
CA TYR A 199 14.31 9.38 -2.91
C TYR A 199 15.24 10.54 -2.58
N LYS A 200 16.08 10.98 -3.52
CA LYS A 200 16.99 12.13 -3.30
C LYS A 200 16.22 13.41 -2.96
N HIS A 201 15.08 13.63 -3.63
CA HIS A 201 14.23 14.80 -3.43
C HIS A 201 13.34 14.67 -2.19
N ILE A 202 12.90 13.45 -1.85
CA ILE A 202 12.01 13.20 -0.70
C ILE A 202 12.78 12.89 0.60
N SER A 203 14.09 12.61 0.52
CA SER A 203 14.92 12.34 1.70
C SER A 203 14.87 13.43 2.80
N PRO A 204 14.79 14.75 2.50
CA PRO A 204 14.63 15.77 3.54
C PRO A 204 13.31 15.64 4.30
N ILE A 205 12.23 15.30 3.57
CA ILE A 205 10.90 15.01 4.13
C ILE A 205 10.93 13.76 5.01
N ILE A 206 11.56 12.67 4.52
CA ILE A 206 11.67 11.38 5.22
C ILE A 206 12.51 11.48 6.49
N LYS A 207 13.61 12.23 6.46
CA LYS A 207 14.49 12.39 7.63
C LYS A 207 13.93 13.38 8.64
N GLY A 208 13.08 14.30 8.17
CA GLY A 208 12.61 15.44 8.92
C GLY A 208 13.73 16.40 9.27
N THR A 209 13.47 17.69 9.10
CA THR A 209 14.42 18.73 9.46
C THR A 209 14.57 18.79 10.98
N ASN A 210 15.41 17.94 11.58
CA ASN A 210 15.98 18.20 12.90
C ASN A 210 17.08 19.26 12.75
N SER A 211 16.68 20.47 12.36
CA SER A 211 17.49 21.67 12.59
C SER A 211 17.02 22.31 13.89
N ARG A 212 17.30 21.62 15.00
CA ARG A 212 17.49 22.23 16.31
C ARG A 212 18.85 21.77 16.82
N LYS A 213 19.89 22.25 16.15
CA LYS A 213 21.08 22.66 16.89
C LYS A 213 20.72 24.02 17.46
N ASN A 214 20.58 24.08 18.78
CA ASN A 214 20.91 25.19 19.66
C ASN A 214 21.01 24.58 21.05
#